data_AF-A0AAV7KEQ5-F1
#
_entry.id   AF-A0AAV7KEQ5-F1
#
_cell.length_a   1.000
_cell.length_b   1.000
_cell.length_c   1.000
_cell.angle_alpha   90.00
_cell.angle_beta   90.00
_cell.angle_gamma   90.00
#
_symmetry.space_group_name_H-M   'P 1'
#
loop_
_entity.id
_entity.type
_entity.pdbx_description
1 polymer ?
#
loop_
_entity_poly.entity_id
_entity_poly.type
_entity_poly.pdbx_seq_one_letter_code
_entity_poly.pdbx_strand_id
1 'polypeptide(L)'
;MEGANCEVFATAACLALATGLEPSKIRWRQIHMRAHIKECFRTEIVRPFPSITQMTLRSKFSTAQVTVLSITVSCVCTLPAHAYKYMIECLDCSTRHHKAYVGYQDPERDIPSFICCKVLQRENGVLRLLNITSW
;
A
#
# COMPACT_ATOMS: atom_id res chain seq x y z
N MET A 1 -13.31 -16.92 -8.99
CA MET A 1 -12.05 -16.29 -8.53
C MET A 1 -12.39 -14.92 -7.97
N GLU A 2 -12.32 -14.77 -6.65
CA GLU A 2 -12.87 -13.62 -5.90
C GLU A 2 -11.81 -12.52 -5.67
N GLY A 3 -11.30 -11.91 -6.74
CA GLY A 3 -10.37 -10.77 -6.62
C GLY A 3 -11.03 -9.49 -6.08
N ALA A 4 -12.37 -9.40 -6.11
CA ALA A 4 -13.11 -8.18 -5.83
C ALA A 4 -13.22 -7.81 -4.33
N ASN A 5 -12.81 -8.67 -3.39
CA ASN A 5 -13.07 -8.45 -1.95
C ASN A 5 -11.84 -8.02 -1.14
N CYS A 6 -10.68 -7.80 -1.76
CA CYS A 6 -9.44 -7.47 -1.07
C CYS A 6 -9.56 -6.24 -0.15
N GLU A 7 -10.28 -5.21 -0.57
CA GLU A 7 -10.50 -3.97 0.20
C GLU A 7 -11.25 -4.21 1.51
N VAL A 8 -12.24 -5.10 1.47
CA VAL A 8 -13.08 -5.46 2.62
C VAL A 8 -12.28 -6.25 3.65
N PHE A 9 -11.43 -7.17 3.18
CA PHE A 9 -10.49 -7.90 4.03
C PHE A 9 -9.41 -6.99 4.61
N ALA A 10 -8.86 -6.06 3.83
CA ALA A 10 -7.90 -5.08 4.31
C ALA A 10 -8.49 -4.23 5.44
N THR A 11 -9.72 -3.75 5.27
CA THR A 11 -10.43 -2.95 6.28
C THR A 11 -10.67 -3.75 7.56
N ALA A 12 -11.13 -5.00 7.45
CA ALA A 12 -11.34 -5.87 8.60
C ALA A 12 -10.04 -6.22 9.33
N ALA A 13 -8.94 -6.43 8.58
CA ALA A 13 -7.62 -6.66 9.14
C ALA A 13 -7.09 -5.43 9.89
N CYS A 14 -7.25 -4.22 9.33
CA CYS A 14 -6.90 -2.98 10.01
C CYS A 14 -7.66 -2.82 11.34
N LEU A 15 -8.97 -3.10 11.35
CA LEU A 15 -9.75 -3.04 12.58
C LEU A 15 -9.31 -4.08 13.62
N ALA A 16 -9.00 -5.29 13.18
CA ALA A 16 -8.48 -6.35 14.06
C ALA A 16 -7.16 -5.91 14.70
N LEU A 17 -6.22 -5.38 13.91
CA LEU A 17 -4.95 -4.87 14.43
C LEU A 17 -5.16 -3.73 15.43
N ALA A 18 -6.03 -2.77 15.10
CA ALA A 18 -6.34 -1.64 15.98
C ALA A 18 -6.98 -2.08 17.32
N THR A 19 -7.63 -3.25 17.36
CA THR A 19 -8.23 -3.84 18.57
C THR A 19 -7.36 -4.90 19.23
N GLY A 20 -6.09 -5.04 18.81
CA GLY A 20 -5.14 -6.00 19.39
C GLY A 20 -5.39 -7.46 19.00
N LEU A 21 -6.19 -7.70 17.96
CA LEU A 21 -6.45 -9.02 17.40
C LEU A 21 -5.54 -9.30 16.21
N GLU A 22 -5.10 -10.55 16.08
CA GLU A 22 -4.25 -10.98 14.97
C GLU A 22 -5.10 -11.43 13.77
N PRO A 23 -5.06 -10.72 12.61
CA PRO A 23 -5.95 -11.00 11.49
C PRO A 23 -5.79 -12.41 10.89
N SER A 24 -4.57 -12.97 10.93
CA SER A 24 -4.25 -14.32 10.44
C SER A 24 -4.99 -15.42 11.19
N LYS A 25 -5.44 -15.13 12.42
CA LYS A 25 -6.17 -16.07 13.29
C LYS A 25 -7.69 -15.93 13.18
N ILE A 26 -8.19 -14.99 12.37
CA ILE A 26 -9.63 -14.73 12.25
C ILE A 26 -10.16 -15.31 10.94
N ARG A 27 -11.15 -16.20 11.03
CA ARG A 27 -11.93 -16.63 9.87
C ARG A 27 -13.13 -15.71 9.67
N TRP A 28 -13.07 -14.84 8.67
CA TRP A 28 -14.12 -13.88 8.37
C TRP A 28 -15.32 -14.50 7.64
N ARG A 29 -16.53 -14.02 7.93
CA ARG A 29 -17.75 -14.35 7.16
C ARG A 29 -17.88 -13.40 5.97
N GLN A 30 -17.10 -13.66 4.91
CA GLN A 30 -16.97 -12.80 3.72
C GLN A 30 -18.31 -12.27 3.18
N ILE A 31 -19.32 -13.13 3.06
CA ILE A 31 -20.65 -12.78 2.54
C ILE A 31 -21.33 -11.64 3.32
N HIS A 32 -21.02 -11.47 4.61
CA HIS A 32 -21.64 -10.47 5.48
C HIS A 32 -20.78 -9.20 5.65
N MET A 33 -19.51 -9.22 5.26
CA MET A 33 -18.58 -8.12 5.56
C MET A 33 -18.94 -6.81 4.85
N ARG A 34 -19.42 -6.88 3.60
CA ARG A 34 -19.84 -5.67 2.86
C ARG A 34 -21.08 -5.02 3.47
N ALA A 35 -22.06 -5.83 3.87
CA ALA A 35 -23.26 -5.34 4.55
C ALA A 35 -22.89 -4.70 5.89
N HIS A 36 -21.96 -5.32 6.64
CA HIS A 36 -21.43 -4.78 7.90
C HIS A 36 -20.76 -3.42 7.72
N ILE A 37 -19.94 -3.23 6.68
CA ILE A 37 -19.31 -1.92 6.39
C ILE A 37 -20.38 -0.85 6.17
N LYS A 38 -21.39 -1.13 5.35
CA LYS A 38 -22.49 -0.18 5.10
C LYS A 38 -23.19 0.21 6.40
N GLU A 39 -23.41 -0.75 7.28
CA GLU A 39 -24.03 -0.50 8.58
C GLU A 39 -23.14 0.32 9.51
N CYS A 40 -21.82 0.09 9.52
CA CYS A 40 -20.88 0.90 10.30
C CYS A 40 -20.87 2.36 9.83
N PHE A 41 -20.93 2.60 8.51
CA PHE A 41 -21.06 3.97 7.98
C PHE A 41 -22.40 4.60 8.33
N ARG A 42 -23.51 3.84 8.22
CA ARG A 42 -24.86 4.33 8.56
C ARG A 42 -24.99 4.71 10.03
N THR A 43 -24.32 3.99 10.92
CA THR A 43 -24.40 4.18 12.38
C THR A 43 -23.26 5.04 12.93
N GLU A 44 -22.27 5.39 12.10
CA GLU A 44 -21.02 6.06 12.50
C GLU A 44 -20.25 5.33 13.62
N ILE A 45 -20.53 4.04 13.83
CA ILE A 45 -19.92 3.23 14.88
C ILE A 45 -19.24 2.02 14.22
N VAL A 46 -17.92 1.94 14.40
CA VAL A 46 -17.14 0.80 13.91
C VAL A 46 -17.21 -0.34 14.91
N ARG A 47 -17.73 -1.49 14.47
CA ARG A 47 -17.83 -2.72 15.28
C ARG A 47 -16.99 -3.85 14.68
N PRO A 48 -16.57 -4.84 15.49
CA PRO A 48 -15.84 -6.00 14.98
C PRO A 48 -16.57 -6.67 13.81
N PHE A 49 -15.81 -7.02 12.77
CA PHE A 49 -16.36 -7.67 11.58
C PHE A 49 -16.88 -9.08 11.91
N PRO A 50 -17.91 -9.56 11.16
CA PRO A 50 -18.49 -10.87 11.38
C PRO A 50 -17.47 -11.99 11.09
N SER A 51 -17.27 -12.88 12.06
CA SER A 51 -16.37 -14.03 11.95
C SER A 51 -17.10 -15.37 12.14
N ILE A 52 -16.55 -16.45 11.59
CA ILE A 52 -17.14 -17.80 11.62
C ILE A 52 -17.01 -18.40 13.03
N THR A 53 -15.96 -18.01 13.77
CA THR A 53 -15.69 -18.51 15.10
C THR A 53 -15.10 -17.38 15.92
N GLN A 54 -15.77 -16.96 17.00
CA GLN A 54 -15.11 -16.20 18.06
C GLN A 54 -14.22 -17.19 18.81
N MET A 55 -13.04 -17.50 18.26
CA MET A 55 -12.00 -18.08 19.11
C MET A 55 -11.59 -16.97 20.06
N THR A 56 -12.07 -17.02 21.30
CA THR A 56 -11.46 -16.34 22.44
C THR A 56 -10.06 -16.89 22.59
N LEU A 57 -9.14 -16.36 21.79
CA LEU A 57 -7.73 -16.53 22.00
C LEU A 57 -7.41 -15.67 23.22
N ARG A 58 -7.26 -16.32 24.38
CA ARG A 58 -6.47 -15.75 25.47
C ARG A 58 -5.10 -15.45 24.89
N SER A 59 -4.86 -14.21 24.45
CA SER A 59 -3.51 -13.80 24.15
C SER A 59 -2.78 -13.80 25.49
N LYS A 60 -1.89 -14.78 25.68
CA LYS A 60 -0.75 -14.54 26.57
C LYS A 60 -0.01 -13.41 25.88
N PHE A 61 -0.15 -12.20 26.43
CA PHE A 61 0.63 -11.05 26.03
C PHE A 61 2.09 -11.38 26.38
N SER A 62 2.72 -12.15 25.49
CA SER A 62 4.17 -12.26 25.46
C SER A 62 4.62 -10.89 25.03
N THR A 63 5.35 -10.20 25.90
CA THR A 63 6.17 -9.02 25.60
C THR A 63 7.30 -9.37 24.61
N ALA A 64 6.99 -10.12 23.56
CA ALA A 64 7.84 -10.26 22.41
C ALA A 64 7.83 -8.92 21.69
N GLN A 65 9.01 -8.30 21.62
CA GLN A 65 9.30 -7.06 20.90
C GLN A 65 8.37 -6.86 19.70
N VAL A 66 7.56 -5.81 19.75
CA VAL A 66 6.88 -5.27 18.57
C VAL A 66 7.97 -4.79 17.63
N THR A 67 8.37 -5.65 16.68
CA THR A 67 9.23 -5.25 15.58
C THR A 67 8.38 -4.44 14.62
N VAL A 68 8.49 -3.11 14.71
CA VAL A 68 7.89 -2.21 13.73
C VAL A 68 8.58 -2.48 12.38
N LEU A 69 7.91 -3.25 11.51
CA LEU A 69 8.34 -3.47 10.14
C LEU A 69 8.05 -2.21 9.32
N SER A 70 9.03 -1.31 9.23
CA SER A 70 8.96 -0.17 8.31
C SER A 70 9.26 -0.65 6.89
N ILE A 71 8.23 -0.72 6.03
CA ILE A 71 8.40 -1.00 4.61
C ILE A 71 8.47 0.33 3.87
N THR A 72 9.64 0.67 3.32
CA THR A 72 9.81 1.88 2.52
C THR A 72 9.25 1.65 1.10
N VAL A 73 8.18 2.38 0.78
CA VAL A 73 7.61 2.45 -0.57
C VAL A 73 8.12 3.73 -1.22
N SER A 74 8.86 3.61 -2.32
CA SER A 74 9.53 4.76 -2.96
C SER A 74 9.19 4.93 -4.45
N CYS A 75 8.79 3.88 -5.17
CA CYS A 75 8.50 3.97 -6.61
C CYS A 75 7.03 4.29 -6.91
N VAL A 76 6.74 4.81 -8.13
CA VAL A 76 5.38 5.02 -8.66
C VAL A 76 4.55 3.73 -8.68
N CYS A 77 5.19 2.57 -8.83
CA CYS A 77 4.50 1.29 -8.80
C CYS A 77 3.96 0.91 -7.40
N THR A 78 4.24 1.69 -6.35
CA THR A 78 3.84 1.44 -4.96
C THR A 78 4.34 0.10 -4.38
N LEU A 79 5.32 -0.52 -5.04
CA LEU A 79 5.96 -1.75 -4.58
C LEU A 79 7.12 -1.44 -3.62
N PRO A 80 7.44 -2.36 -2.70
CA PRO A 80 8.60 -2.24 -1.80
C PRO A 80 9.91 -2.13 -2.59
N ALA A 81 10.86 -1.33 -2.08
CA ALA A 81 12.17 -1.14 -2.70
C ALA A 81 12.95 -2.45 -2.91
N HIS A 82 12.73 -3.46 -2.06
CA HIS A 82 13.43 -4.75 -2.14
C HIS A 82 12.96 -5.66 -3.27
N ALA A 83 11.85 -5.33 -3.95
CA ALA A 83 11.30 -6.21 -4.99
C ALA A 83 12.15 -6.24 -6.28
N TYR A 84 13.02 -5.25 -6.51
CA TYR A 84 13.81 -5.17 -7.75
C TYR A 84 15.24 -4.65 -7.51
N LYS A 85 16.23 -5.26 -8.17
CA LYS A 85 17.67 -5.00 -7.98
C LYS A 85 18.16 -3.61 -8.44
N TYR A 86 17.36 -2.85 -9.20
CA TYR A 86 17.84 -1.62 -9.84
C TYR A 86 16.87 -0.46 -9.66
N MET A 87 17.20 0.41 -8.71
CA MET A 87 16.52 1.68 -8.48
C MET A 87 17.40 2.86 -8.94
N ILE A 88 16.76 3.94 -9.39
CA ILE A 88 17.38 5.21 -9.73
C ILE A 88 16.71 6.33 -8.93
N GLU A 89 17.49 7.29 -8.45
CA GLU A 89 16.97 8.40 -7.64
C GLU A 89 16.70 9.62 -8.51
N CYS A 90 15.55 10.26 -8.28
CA CYS A 90 15.22 11.53 -8.92
C CYS A 90 16.03 12.66 -8.27
N LEU A 91 16.75 13.45 -9.06
CA LEU A 91 17.55 14.57 -8.54
C LEU A 91 16.73 15.71 -7.94
N ASP A 92 15.46 15.85 -8.33
CA ASP A 92 14.61 16.95 -7.87
C ASP A 92 13.81 16.59 -6.61
N CYS A 93 13.14 15.43 -6.61
CA CYS A 93 12.28 15.02 -5.50
C CYS A 93 12.90 13.95 -4.58
N SER A 94 14.16 13.60 -4.79
CA SER A 94 14.94 12.58 -4.04
C SER A 94 14.22 11.23 -3.87
N THR A 95 13.22 10.96 -4.71
CA THR A 95 12.41 9.75 -4.65
C THR A 95 13.07 8.67 -5.50
N ARG A 96 13.03 7.41 -5.05
CA ARG A 96 13.67 6.29 -5.74
C ARG A 96 12.67 5.54 -6.62
N HIS A 97 13.03 5.30 -7.87
CA HIS A 97 12.18 4.68 -8.86
C HIS A 97 12.83 3.42 -9.42
N HIS A 98 12.04 2.39 -9.72
CA HIS A 98 12.52 1.23 -10.46
C HIS A 98 12.81 1.62 -11.91
N LYS A 99 14.01 1.29 -12.43
CA LYS A 99 14.43 1.64 -13.80
C LYS A 99 13.40 1.23 -14.87
N ALA A 100 12.82 0.03 -14.72
CA ALA A 100 11.81 -0.51 -15.63
C ALA A 100 10.51 0.34 -15.72
N TYR A 101 10.17 1.08 -14.66
CA TYR A 101 8.92 1.85 -14.57
C TYR A 101 9.10 3.32 -14.95
N VAL A 102 10.32 3.75 -15.23
CA VAL A 102 10.63 5.12 -15.65
C VAL A 102 11.26 5.17 -17.04
N GLY A 103 11.07 4.10 -17.83
CA GLY A 103 11.52 4.04 -19.22
C GLY A 103 13.04 4.03 -19.40
N TYR A 104 13.80 3.71 -18.35
CA TYR A 104 15.27 3.69 -18.42
C TYR A 104 15.73 2.41 -19.13
N GLN A 105 16.09 2.51 -20.42
CA GLN A 105 16.40 1.35 -21.27
C GLN A 105 17.89 1.09 -21.52
N ASP A 106 18.83 1.87 -20.95
CA ASP A 106 20.24 1.72 -21.31
C ASP A 106 21.14 1.36 -20.11
N PRO A 107 21.58 0.09 -19.97
CA PRO A 107 22.50 -0.32 -18.92
C PRO A 107 23.98 0.07 -19.19
N GLU A 108 24.32 0.53 -20.39
CA GLU A 108 25.71 0.82 -20.79
C GLU A 108 26.04 2.33 -20.81
N ARG A 109 25.03 3.19 -20.72
CA ARG A 109 25.25 4.63 -20.51
C ARG A 109 25.13 4.97 -19.04
N ASP A 110 26.26 5.36 -18.47
CA ASP A 110 26.38 5.99 -17.16
C ASP A 110 25.77 7.40 -17.25
N ILE A 111 24.44 7.48 -17.20
CA ILE A 111 23.73 8.76 -17.21
C ILE A 111 23.73 9.28 -15.77
N PRO A 112 24.36 10.45 -15.49
CA PRO A 112 24.60 10.90 -14.12
C PRO A 112 23.34 11.43 -13.40
N SER A 113 22.21 11.55 -14.10
CA SER A 113 21.06 12.30 -13.61
C SER A 113 19.73 11.79 -14.17
N PHE A 114 18.77 11.49 -13.28
CA PHE A 114 17.38 11.18 -13.60
C PHE A 114 16.45 12.18 -12.91
N ILE A 115 15.42 12.64 -13.61
CA ILE A 115 14.35 13.48 -13.06
C ILE A 115 13.02 12.79 -13.42
N CYS A 116 12.18 12.50 -12.43
CA CYS A 116 10.96 11.74 -12.64
C CYS A 116 9.81 12.64 -13.13
N CYS A 117 8.87 12.08 -13.90
CA CYS A 117 7.71 12.82 -14.41
C CYS A 117 6.71 13.25 -13.32
N LYS A 118 6.93 12.96 -12.03
CA LYS A 118 6.17 13.60 -10.93
C LYS A 118 6.61 15.05 -10.71
N VAL A 119 7.77 15.44 -11.24
CA VAL A 119 8.24 16.82 -11.37
C VAL A 119 7.57 17.44 -12.62
N LEU A 120 6.24 17.44 -12.65
CA LEU A 120 5.54 18.35 -13.55
C LEU A 120 5.67 19.73 -12.91
N GLN A 121 6.41 20.61 -13.59
CA GLN A 121 6.75 21.95 -13.13
C GLN A 121 5.51 22.69 -12.61
N ARG A 122 5.60 23.18 -11.36
CA ARG A 122 4.73 24.27 -10.89
C ARG A 122 5.15 25.55 -11.61
N GLU A 123 4.68 25.76 -12.83
CA GLU A 123 4.64 27.10 -13.42
C GLU A 123 3.21 27.65 -13.29
N ASN A 124 3.06 28.71 -12.48
CA ASN A 124 1.83 29.49 -12.35
C ASN A 124 0.56 28.71 -11.94
N GLY A 125 0.69 27.63 -11.16
CA GLY A 125 -0.45 26.95 -10.53
C GLY A 125 -1.31 26.08 -11.46
N VAL A 126 -0.87 25.80 -12.69
CA VAL A 126 -1.58 24.93 -13.62
C VAL A 126 -0.81 23.64 -13.85
N LEU A 127 -1.39 22.50 -13.46
CA LEU A 127 -0.85 21.17 -13.77
C LEU A 127 -0.97 20.92 -15.28
N ARG A 128 0.15 20.99 -16.02
CA ARG A 128 0.22 20.48 -17.39
C ARG A 128 0.86 19.10 -17.40
N LEU A 129 0.15 18.09 -17.90
CA LEU A 129 0.74 16.81 -18.27
C LEU A 129 1.60 17.03 -19.52
N LEU A 130 2.93 16.98 -19.37
CA LEU A 130 3.79 16.78 -20.53
C LEU A 130 3.64 15.30 -20.93
N ASN A 131 2.79 15.07 -21.94
CA ASN A 131 2.85 13.84 -22.73
C ASN A 131 4.22 13.83 -23.42
N ILE A 132 5.20 13.17 -22.80
CA ILE A 132 6.39 12.73 -23.51
C ILE A 132 5.98 11.47 -24.27
N THR A 133 5.23 11.65 -25.35
CA THR A 133 5.19 10.65 -26.42
C THR A 133 6.48 10.80 -27.18
N SER A 134 7.41 9.89 -26.91
CA SER A 134 8.58 9.61 -27.74
C SER A 134 8.20 9.45 -29.20
N TRP A 135 8.84 10.20 -30.09
CA TRP A 135 9.16 9.78 -31.44
C TRP A 135 10.63 9.39 -31.47
#